data_AF-A0AAP2ZKH6-F1
#
_entry.id   AF-A0AAP2ZKH6-F1
#
_cell.length_a   1.000
_cell.length_b   1.000
_cell.length_c   1.000
_cell.angle_alpha   90.00
_cell.angle_beta   90.00
_cell.angle_gamma   90.00
#
_symmetry.space_group_name_H-M   'P 1'
#
loop_
_entity.id
_entity.type
_entity.pdbx_description
1 polymer ?
#
loop_
_entity_poly.entity_id
_entity_poly.type
_entity_poly.pdbx_seq_one_letter_code
_entity_poly.pdbx_strand_id
1 'polypeptide(L)'
;MSKVSIKICPTLHTILQDESFNNFQIKSLRDAYLAASTSCITVSKTYNFIYQQVQKLVKKGLLDKNVDPQSKETTYQKTTNFFQANFILQGPKKSEFVVATHATKQKHNTIIQLEERLKQSEIDLLTSIGESEEYMRLYQSFPEMKAHLESQYLLARETSSKLLGQIKAIKSAITHQQK
;
A
#
# COMPACT_ATOMS: atom_id res chain seq x y z
N MET A 1 -24.18 -33.22 -3.58
CA MET A 1 -23.89 -32.25 -2.49
C MET A 1 -23.04 -31.13 -3.06
N SER A 2 -23.52 -29.88 -2.99
CA SER A 2 -22.87 -28.74 -3.64
C SER A 2 -21.55 -28.39 -2.95
N LYS A 3 -20.43 -28.62 -3.65
CA LYS A 3 -19.09 -28.21 -3.18
C LYS A 3 -19.08 -26.69 -2.96
N VAL A 4 -18.75 -26.24 -1.75
CA VAL A 4 -18.71 -24.81 -1.42
C VAL A 4 -17.57 -24.15 -2.21
N SER A 5 -17.91 -23.19 -3.07
CA SER A 5 -16.93 -22.42 -3.85
C SER A 5 -16.47 -21.18 -3.08
N ILE A 6 -15.16 -21.02 -2.94
CA ILE A 6 -14.57 -20.01 -2.05
C ILE A 6 -13.55 -19.19 -2.83
N LYS A 7 -13.78 -17.88 -2.87
CA LYS A 7 -12.90 -16.91 -3.54
C LYS A 7 -11.71 -16.62 -2.64
N ILE A 8 -10.50 -16.80 -3.16
CA ILE A 8 -9.26 -16.55 -2.44
C ILE A 8 -8.21 -15.92 -3.37
N CYS A 9 -7.33 -15.09 -2.81
CA CYS A 9 -6.21 -14.49 -3.53
C CYS A 9 -5.18 -15.58 -3.89
N PRO A 10 -4.51 -15.52 -5.06
CA PRO A 10 -3.60 -16.58 -5.50
C PRO A 10 -2.41 -16.72 -4.57
N THR A 11 -1.78 -15.61 -4.19
CA THR A 11 -0.66 -15.58 -3.23
C THR A 11 -1.06 -16.22 -1.89
N LEU A 12 -2.25 -15.86 -1.39
CA LEU A 12 -2.74 -16.43 -0.13
C LEU A 12 -3.07 -17.91 -0.24
N HIS A 13 -3.64 -18.34 -1.38
CA HIS A 13 -3.94 -19.73 -1.65
C HIS A 13 -2.67 -20.57 -1.74
N THR A 14 -1.63 -20.09 -2.43
CA THR A 14 -0.35 -20.80 -2.52
C THR A 14 0.27 -21.02 -1.14
N ILE A 15 0.29 -19.98 -0.29
CA ILE A 15 0.80 -20.09 1.08
C ILE A 15 -0.03 -21.09 1.89
N LEU A 16 -1.37 -21.05 1.77
CA LEU A 16 -2.25 -21.96 2.50
C LEU A 16 -2.33 -23.37 1.91
N GLN A 17 -1.85 -23.61 0.68
CA GLN A 17 -1.73 -24.95 0.11
C GLN A 17 -0.47 -25.67 0.58
N ASP A 18 0.56 -24.94 1.02
CA ASP A 18 1.77 -25.51 1.56
C ASP A 18 1.46 -26.35 2.81
N GLU A 19 1.81 -27.64 2.79
CA GLU A 19 1.58 -28.58 3.89
C GLU A 19 2.26 -28.15 5.19
N SER A 20 3.41 -27.46 5.08
CA SER A 20 4.13 -26.92 6.23
C SER A 20 3.38 -25.79 6.93
N PHE A 21 2.44 -25.13 6.22
CA PHE A 21 1.71 -23.98 6.72
C PHE A 21 0.41 -24.39 7.44
N ASN A 22 0.52 -25.26 8.44
CA ASN A 22 -0.60 -25.71 9.27
C ASN A 22 -0.42 -25.24 10.73
N ASN A 23 -1.50 -24.90 11.43
CA ASN A 23 -1.45 -24.33 12.78
C ASN A 23 -0.69 -22.98 12.88
N PHE A 24 -1.09 -22.02 12.05
CA PHE A 24 -0.41 -20.74 11.91
C PHE A 24 -1.09 -19.61 12.70
N GLN A 25 -0.33 -18.55 13.01
CA GLN A 25 -0.87 -17.28 13.51
C GLN A 25 -1.12 -16.30 12.37
N ILE A 26 -2.05 -15.34 12.56
CA ILE A 26 -2.29 -14.27 11.57
C ILE A 26 -1.01 -13.47 11.26
N LYS A 27 -0.14 -13.24 12.26
CA LYS A 27 1.14 -12.54 12.08
C LYS A 27 2.07 -13.29 11.14
N SER A 28 2.24 -14.59 11.35
CA SER A 28 3.04 -15.47 10.48
C SER A 28 2.49 -15.49 9.05
N LEU A 29 1.16 -15.58 8.88
CA LEU A 29 0.53 -15.54 7.56
C LEU A 29 0.70 -14.17 6.87
N ARG A 30 0.65 -13.07 7.62
CA ARG A 30 0.95 -11.72 7.11
C ARG A 30 2.39 -11.65 6.61
N ASP A 31 3.35 -12.14 7.39
CA ASP A 31 4.78 -12.04 7.04
C ASP A 31 5.12 -12.89 5.83
N ALA A 32 4.58 -14.11 5.75
CA ALA A 32 4.67 -14.95 4.55
C ALA A 32 4.03 -14.30 3.32
N TYR A 33 2.87 -13.65 3.50
CA TYR A 33 2.20 -12.93 2.42
C TYR A 33 3.00 -11.71 1.94
N LEU A 34 3.59 -10.94 2.86
CA LEU A 34 4.44 -9.80 2.51
C LEU A 34 5.69 -10.25 1.75
N ALA A 35 6.34 -11.33 2.19
CA ALA A 35 7.51 -11.89 1.52
C ALA A 35 7.20 -12.42 0.10
N ALA A 36 6.00 -12.97 -0.10
CA ALA A 36 5.55 -13.47 -1.40
C ALA A 36 4.91 -12.39 -2.31
N SER A 37 4.69 -11.17 -1.80
CA SER A 37 4.03 -10.09 -2.53
C SER A 37 5.02 -8.99 -2.93
N THR A 38 5.01 -8.57 -4.19
CA THR A 38 5.78 -7.40 -4.68
C THR A 38 5.05 -6.07 -4.47
N SER A 39 3.91 -6.10 -3.77
CA SER A 39 3.02 -4.94 -3.62
C SER A 39 3.49 -4.01 -2.50
N CYS A 40 3.62 -2.71 -2.81
CA CYS A 40 3.94 -1.63 -1.88
C CYS A 40 2.73 -1.28 -0.97
N ILE A 41 2.27 -2.23 -0.16
CA ILE A 41 1.17 -2.03 0.80
C ILE A 41 1.74 -2.01 2.22
N THR A 42 1.35 -1.02 3.02
CA THR A 42 1.75 -0.90 4.43
C THR A 42 1.36 -2.14 5.25
N VAL A 43 2.22 -2.54 6.18
CA VAL A 43 2.04 -3.69 7.10
C VAL A 43 0.64 -3.73 7.74
N SER A 44 0.11 -2.57 8.17
CA SER A 44 -1.22 -2.47 8.79
C SER A 44 -2.38 -2.78 7.84
N LYS A 45 -2.30 -2.31 6.58
CA LYS A 45 -3.31 -2.62 5.55
C LYS A 45 -3.27 -4.11 5.19
N THR A 46 -2.08 -4.69 5.12
CA THR A 46 -1.89 -6.13 4.89
C THR A 46 -2.46 -6.96 6.04
N TYR A 47 -2.21 -6.57 7.29
CA TYR A 47 -2.76 -7.28 8.45
C TYR A 47 -4.30 -7.32 8.45
N ASN A 48 -4.96 -6.18 8.20
CA ASN A 48 -6.43 -6.14 8.13
C ASN A 48 -6.95 -7.02 6.98
N PHE A 49 -6.31 -6.97 5.82
CA PHE A 49 -6.68 -7.84 4.70
C PHE A 49 -6.58 -9.33 5.07
N ILE A 50 -5.45 -9.77 5.61
CA ILE A 50 -5.23 -11.17 6.01
C ILE A 50 -6.24 -11.59 7.07
N TYR A 51 -6.45 -10.76 8.09
CA TYR A 51 -7.45 -11.01 9.13
C TYR A 51 -8.85 -11.26 8.55
N GLN A 52 -9.29 -10.40 7.62
CA GLN A 52 -10.58 -10.54 6.95
C GLN A 52 -10.67 -11.83 6.12
N GLN A 53 -9.59 -12.25 5.45
CA GLN A 53 -9.58 -13.51 4.71
C GLN A 53 -9.64 -14.71 5.64
N VAL A 54 -8.84 -14.74 6.69
CA VAL A 54 -8.84 -15.81 7.70
C VAL A 54 -10.22 -15.94 8.34
N GLN A 55 -10.84 -14.83 8.76
CA GLN A 55 -12.18 -14.85 9.33
C GLN A 55 -13.23 -15.44 8.36
N LYS A 56 -13.13 -15.15 7.06
CA LYS A 56 -14.03 -15.73 6.06
C LYS A 56 -13.87 -17.23 5.95
N LEU A 57 -12.62 -17.73 5.99
CA LEU A 57 -12.34 -19.15 5.94
C LEU A 57 -12.84 -19.87 7.20
N VAL A 58 -12.69 -19.26 8.38
CA VAL A 58 -13.24 -19.76 9.64
C VAL A 58 -14.77 -19.82 9.59
N LYS A 59 -15.43 -18.73 9.16
CA LYS A 59 -16.90 -18.70 9.01
C LYS A 59 -17.45 -19.76 8.05
N LYS A 60 -16.63 -20.23 7.11
CA LYS A 60 -16.98 -21.29 6.16
C LYS A 60 -16.56 -22.68 6.63
N GLY A 61 -16.02 -22.82 7.84
CA GLY A 61 -15.56 -24.10 8.40
C GLY A 61 -14.33 -24.67 7.69
N LEU A 62 -13.56 -23.84 6.96
CA LEU A 62 -12.31 -24.27 6.33
C LEU A 62 -11.09 -24.14 7.23
N LEU A 63 -11.16 -23.25 8.21
CA LEU A 63 -10.13 -23.08 9.22
C LEU A 63 -10.78 -23.20 10.60
N ASP A 64 -10.16 -23.97 11.48
CA ASP A 64 -10.52 -23.97 12.89
C ASP A 64 -9.66 -22.96 13.63
N LYS A 65 -10.32 -22.18 14.50
CA LYS A 65 -9.65 -21.23 15.38
C LYS A 65 -9.38 -21.93 16.71
N ASN A 66 -8.11 -22.16 17.02
CA ASN A 66 -7.68 -22.66 18.31
C ASN A 66 -7.15 -21.50 19.15
N VAL A 67 -7.55 -21.46 20.41
CA VAL A 67 -7.00 -20.52 21.38
C VAL A 67 -6.34 -21.35 22.46
N ASP A 68 -5.03 -21.20 22.60
CA ASP A 68 -4.30 -21.89 23.65
C ASP A 68 -4.71 -21.31 25.01
N PRO A 69 -5.23 -22.14 25.93
CA PRO A 69 -5.69 -21.68 27.24
C PRO A 69 -4.56 -21.17 28.16
N GLN A 70 -3.31 -21.58 27.93
CA GLN A 70 -2.16 -21.14 28.72
C GLN A 70 -1.51 -19.87 28.16
N SER A 71 -1.20 -19.86 26.86
CA SER A 71 -0.50 -18.74 26.22
C SER A 71 -1.42 -17.62 25.71
N LYS A 72 -2.74 -17.87 25.66
CA LYS A 72 -3.75 -17.02 25.01
C LYS A 72 -3.48 -16.76 23.52
N GLU A 73 -2.58 -17.52 22.91
CA GLU A 73 -2.29 -17.39 21.49
C GLU A 73 -3.43 -17.96 20.66
N THR A 74 -3.76 -17.26 19.57
CA THR A 74 -4.76 -17.71 18.60
C THR A 74 -4.06 -18.27 17.38
N THR A 75 -4.26 -19.55 17.12
CA THR A 75 -3.77 -20.24 15.92
C THR A 75 -4.93 -20.72 15.06
N TYR A 76 -4.63 -20.96 13.79
CA TYR A 76 -5.59 -21.38 12.78
C TYR A 76 -5.09 -22.66 12.11
N GLN A 77 -5.95 -23.67 12.07
CA GLN A 77 -5.63 -24.98 11.51
C GLN A 77 -6.53 -25.29 10.33
N LYS A 78 -6.00 -25.93 9.29
CA LYS A 78 -6.78 -26.36 8.12
C LYS A 78 -7.67 -27.53 8.51
N THR A 79 -8.94 -27.47 8.13
CA THR A 79 -9.90 -28.56 8.35
C THR A 79 -9.91 -29.53 7.17
N THR A 80 -10.51 -30.71 7.34
CA THR A 80 -10.76 -31.63 6.21
C THR A 80 -11.58 -30.97 5.11
N ASN A 81 -12.49 -30.06 5.48
CA ASN A 81 -13.28 -29.28 4.54
C ASN A 81 -12.43 -28.31 3.70
N PHE A 82 -11.27 -27.86 4.21
CA PHE A 82 -10.31 -27.06 3.45
C PHE A 82 -9.86 -27.79 2.19
N PHE A 83 -9.47 -29.07 2.32
CA PHE A 83 -8.97 -29.89 1.20
C PHE A 83 -10.06 -30.32 0.23
N GLN A 84 -11.32 -30.33 0.69
CA GLN A 84 -12.48 -30.67 -0.13
C GLN A 84 -13.15 -29.45 -0.79
N ALA A 85 -12.75 -28.23 -0.40
CA ALA A 85 -13.31 -26.99 -0.92
C ALA A 85 -12.82 -26.70 -2.33
N ASN A 86 -13.73 -26.15 -3.16
CA ASN A 86 -13.35 -25.63 -4.46
C ASN A 86 -12.89 -24.18 -4.30
N PHE A 87 -11.57 -23.96 -4.32
CA PHE A 87 -11.02 -22.61 -4.33
C PHE A 87 -11.10 -22.01 -5.73
N ILE A 88 -11.82 -20.90 -5.84
CA ILE A 88 -11.80 -20.07 -7.04
C ILE A 88 -10.66 -19.09 -6.86
N LEU A 89 -9.52 -19.42 -7.47
CA LEU A 89 -8.36 -18.54 -7.55
C LEU A 89 -8.75 -17.26 -8.26
N GLN A 90 -8.80 -16.16 -7.52
CA GLN A 90 -8.87 -14.85 -8.13
C GLN A 90 -7.46 -14.48 -8.62
N GLY A 91 -7.03 -14.98 -9.79
CA GLY A 91 -5.88 -14.40 -10.50
C GLY A 91 -5.96 -12.88 -10.43
N PRO A 92 -4.85 -12.15 -10.16
CA PRO A 92 -4.84 -10.82 -9.54
C PRO A 92 -6.01 -9.97 -10.03
N LYS A 93 -7.13 -10.03 -9.30
CA LYS A 93 -8.34 -9.36 -9.73
C LYS A 93 -8.13 -7.89 -9.44
N LYS A 94 -7.76 -7.15 -10.49
CA LYS A 94 -8.48 -5.93 -10.86
C LYS A 94 -9.96 -6.21 -10.57
N SER A 95 -10.45 -5.74 -9.43
CA SER A 95 -11.65 -6.27 -8.80
C SER A 95 -12.89 -5.91 -9.62
N GLU A 96 -13.56 -6.90 -10.20
CA GLU A 96 -14.98 -6.81 -10.57
C GLU A 96 -15.82 -6.91 -9.30
N PHE A 97 -16.12 -5.74 -8.74
CA PHE A 97 -17.37 -5.50 -8.02
C PHE A 97 -18.20 -4.62 -8.96
N VAL A 98 -19.25 -5.22 -9.53
CA VAL A 98 -20.53 -4.61 -9.91
C VAL A 98 -20.42 -3.13 -10.30
N VAL A 99 -20.22 -2.93 -11.61
CA VAL A 99 -20.57 -1.87 -12.58
C VAL A 99 -20.96 -0.45 -12.11
N ALA A 100 -21.37 -0.21 -10.86
CA ALA A 100 -21.54 1.13 -10.28
C ALA A 100 -20.32 1.63 -9.47
N THR A 101 -19.35 0.77 -9.13
CA THR A 101 -18.23 1.11 -8.22
C THR A 101 -16.83 1.17 -8.85
N HIS A 102 -16.68 0.91 -10.15
CA HIS A 102 -15.38 1.02 -10.82
C HIS A 102 -14.90 2.46 -10.91
N ALA A 103 -15.80 3.40 -11.22
CA ALA A 103 -15.48 4.83 -11.22
C ALA A 103 -15.05 5.31 -9.83
N THR A 104 -15.76 4.92 -8.76
CA THR A 104 -15.42 5.36 -7.39
C THR A 104 -14.15 4.71 -6.84
N LYS A 105 -13.86 3.44 -7.14
CA LYS A 105 -12.59 2.78 -6.75
C LYS A 105 -11.39 3.28 -7.54
N GLN A 106 -11.54 3.53 -8.85
CA GLN A 106 -10.49 4.17 -9.65
C GLN A 106 -10.28 5.62 -9.20
N LYS A 107 -11.35 6.40 -9.02
CA LYS A 107 -11.27 7.75 -8.43
C LYS A 107 -10.55 7.73 -7.09
N HIS A 108 -10.86 6.78 -6.20
CA HIS A 108 -10.20 6.67 -4.90
C HIS A 108 -8.70 6.31 -5.01
N ASN A 109 -8.33 5.38 -5.91
CA ASN A 109 -6.93 5.04 -6.16
C ASN A 109 -6.17 6.24 -6.79
N THR A 110 -6.78 6.92 -7.75
CA THR A 110 -6.24 8.13 -8.36
C THR A 110 -6.06 9.26 -7.35
N ILE A 111 -7.03 9.47 -6.44
CA ILE A 111 -6.91 10.46 -5.36
C ILE A 111 -5.73 10.12 -4.44
N ILE A 112 -5.58 8.85 -4.04
CA ILE A 112 -4.44 8.43 -3.20
C ILE A 112 -3.11 8.72 -3.89
N GLN A 113 -2.97 8.38 -5.19
CA GLN A 113 -1.76 8.65 -5.96
C GLN A 113 -1.48 10.16 -6.10
N LEU A 114 -2.53 10.97 -6.29
CA LEU A 114 -2.41 12.42 -6.36
C LEU A 114 -2.00 13.02 -5.01
N GLU A 115 -2.53 12.51 -3.89
CA GLU A 115 -2.15 12.92 -2.54
C GLU A 115 -0.70 12.55 -2.19
N GLU A 116 -0.25 11.36 -2.59
CA GLU A 116 1.15 10.95 -2.44
C GLU A 116 2.08 11.85 -3.25
N ARG A 117 1.73 12.12 -4.51
CA ARG A 117 2.50 13.05 -5.36
C ARG A 117 2.49 14.47 -4.80
N LEU A 118 1.36 14.92 -4.25
CA LEU A 118 1.25 16.23 -3.62
C LEU A 118 2.22 16.36 -2.44
N LYS A 119 2.23 15.37 -1.53
CA LYS A 119 3.14 15.35 -0.38
C LYS A 119 4.60 15.37 -0.83
N GLN A 120 4.95 14.58 -1.84
CA GLN A 120 6.32 14.58 -2.36
C GLN A 120 6.70 15.96 -2.92
N SER A 121 5.85 16.58 -3.74
CA SER A 121 6.12 17.91 -4.28
C SER A 121 6.21 18.99 -3.20
N GLU A 122 5.46 18.87 -2.09
CA GLU A 122 5.56 19.78 -0.94
C GLU A 122 6.90 19.60 -0.20
N ILE A 123 7.40 18.37 -0.05
CA ILE A 123 8.73 18.08 0.52
C ILE A 123 9.84 18.62 -0.40
N ASP A 124 9.76 18.35 -1.70
CA ASP A 124 10.73 18.83 -2.67
C ASP A 124 10.78 20.36 -2.72
N LEU A 125 9.62 21.03 -2.57
CA LEU A 125 9.54 22.48 -2.53
C LEU A 125 10.32 23.05 -1.34
N LEU A 126 10.12 22.48 -0.15
CA LEU A 126 10.83 22.90 1.06
C LEU A 126 12.34 22.65 0.93
N THR A 127 12.72 21.52 0.34
CA THR A 127 14.13 21.18 0.07
C THR A 127 14.77 22.23 -0.85
N SER A 128 14.12 22.53 -1.97
CA SER A 128 14.60 23.50 -2.95
C SER A 128 14.67 24.93 -2.40
N ILE A 129 13.76 25.31 -1.51
CA ILE A 129 13.83 26.60 -0.79
C ILE A 129 15.07 26.61 0.12
N GLY A 130 15.25 25.56 0.94
CA GLY A 130 16.41 25.44 1.83
C GLY A 130 17.75 25.49 1.09
N GLU A 131 17.85 24.82 -0.05
CA GLU A 131 19.02 24.90 -0.94
C GLU A 131 19.26 26.33 -1.42
N SER A 132 18.21 27.01 -1.91
CA SER A 132 18.36 28.38 -2.41
C SER A 132 18.81 29.36 -1.30
N GLU A 133 18.29 29.21 -0.09
CA GLU A 133 18.70 30.02 1.06
C GLU A 133 20.14 29.75 1.47
N GLU A 134 20.57 28.48 1.44
CA GLU A 134 21.95 28.11 1.77
C GLU A 134 22.94 28.62 0.71
N TYR A 135 22.63 28.46 -0.58
CA TYR A 135 23.45 29.05 -1.64
C TYR A 135 23.59 30.57 -1.47
N MET A 136 22.49 31.24 -1.10
CA MET A 136 22.52 32.68 -0.81
C MET A 136 23.44 33.03 0.35
N ARG A 137 23.36 32.31 1.47
CA ARG A 137 24.26 32.52 2.62
C ARG A 137 25.72 32.25 2.26
N LEU A 138 25.98 31.19 1.49
CA LEU A 138 27.33 30.79 1.11
C LEU A 138 28.00 31.83 0.21
N TYR A 139 27.36 32.31 -0.86
CA TYR A 139 28.03 33.31 -1.71
C TYR A 139 28.14 34.70 -1.08
N GLN A 140 27.31 35.00 -0.08
CA GLN A 140 27.49 36.21 0.75
C GLN A 140 28.72 36.09 1.66
N SER A 141 28.99 34.88 2.16
CA SER A 141 30.11 34.58 3.06
C SER A 141 31.44 34.35 2.31
N PHE A 142 31.37 33.83 1.08
CA PHE A 142 32.51 33.46 0.23
C PHE A 142 32.38 34.10 -1.16
N PRO A 143 32.71 35.41 -1.32
CA PRO A 143 32.55 36.13 -2.58
C PRO A 143 33.33 35.52 -3.75
N GLU A 144 34.45 34.86 -3.49
CA GLU A 144 35.27 34.16 -4.49
C GLU A 144 34.53 33.02 -5.20
N MET A 145 33.54 32.40 -4.53
CA MET A 145 32.72 31.32 -5.09
C MET A 145 31.43 31.82 -5.74
N LYS A 146 31.17 33.14 -5.70
CA LYS A 146 29.87 33.72 -6.07
C LYS A 146 29.41 33.34 -7.46
N ALA A 147 30.28 33.39 -8.47
CA ALA A 147 29.90 33.09 -9.85
C ALA A 147 29.32 31.68 -10.01
N HIS A 148 29.82 30.70 -9.25
CA HIS A 148 29.32 29.33 -9.29
C HIS A 148 28.05 29.15 -8.45
N LEU A 149 28.05 29.69 -7.22
CA LEU A 149 26.93 29.53 -6.28
C LEU A 149 25.68 30.34 -6.67
N GLU A 150 25.84 31.47 -7.35
CA GLU A 150 24.73 32.29 -7.85
C GLU A 150 23.93 31.55 -8.91
N SER A 151 24.60 30.78 -9.78
CA SER A 151 23.92 29.91 -10.75
C SER A 151 23.07 28.84 -10.04
N GLN A 152 23.62 28.21 -8.99
CA GLN A 152 22.88 27.19 -8.22
C GLN A 152 21.71 27.77 -7.42
N TYR A 153 21.89 28.96 -6.84
CA TYR A 153 20.80 29.72 -6.22
C TYR A 153 19.65 29.97 -7.20
N LEU A 154 19.95 30.44 -8.42
CA LEU A 154 18.93 30.70 -9.43
C LEU A 154 18.20 29.42 -9.86
N LEU A 155 18.93 28.31 -10.05
CA LEU A 155 18.34 27.01 -10.39
C LEU A 155 17.43 26.48 -9.28
N ALA A 156 17.86 26.56 -8.01
CA ALA A 156 17.04 26.19 -6.87
C ALA A 156 15.78 27.06 -6.80
N ARG A 157 15.90 28.38 -7.00
CA ARG A 157 14.76 29.30 -7.01
C ARG A 157 13.78 29.02 -8.16
N GLU A 158 14.28 28.71 -9.36
CA GLU A 158 13.43 28.31 -10.49
C GLU A 158 12.69 26.99 -10.18
N THR A 159 13.40 26.03 -9.59
CA THR A 159 12.85 24.72 -9.20
C THR A 159 11.72 24.88 -8.18
N SER A 160 11.89 25.73 -7.17
CA SER A 160 10.83 26.05 -6.21
C SER A 160 9.57 26.62 -6.89
N SER A 161 9.74 27.48 -7.90
CA SER A 161 8.62 28.05 -8.66
C SER A 161 7.89 26.98 -9.49
N LYS A 162 8.63 26.06 -10.11
CA LYS A 162 8.07 24.91 -10.85
C LYS A 162 7.30 23.98 -9.94
N LEU A 163 7.85 23.63 -8.77
CA LEU A 163 7.22 22.78 -7.77
C LEU A 163 5.93 23.41 -7.23
N LEU A 164 5.92 24.72 -6.99
CA LEU A 164 4.70 25.43 -6.60
C LEU A 164 3.61 25.35 -7.68
N GLY A 165 3.99 25.47 -8.96
CA GLY A 165 3.08 25.26 -10.09
C GLY A 165 2.50 23.85 -10.14
N GLN A 166 3.35 22.83 -9.92
CA GLN A 166 2.93 21.43 -9.86
C GLN A 166 1.96 21.18 -8.70
N ILE A 167 2.24 21.70 -7.51
CA ILE A 167 1.37 21.62 -6.33
C ILE A 167 -0.02 22.20 -6.64
N LYS A 168 -0.08 23.39 -7.26
CA LYS A 168 -1.36 24.01 -7.65
C LYS A 168 -2.14 23.14 -8.64
N ALA A 169 -1.46 22.58 -9.64
CA ALA A 169 -2.08 21.69 -10.62
C ALA A 169 -2.63 20.42 -9.97
N ILE A 170 -1.87 19.79 -9.07
CA ILE A 170 -2.28 18.57 -8.36
C ILE A 170 -3.46 18.85 -7.43
N LYS A 171 -3.44 19.95 -6.65
CA LYS A 171 -4.57 20.36 -5.79
C LYS A 171 -5.85 20.60 -6.59
N SER A 172 -5.72 21.21 -7.78
CA SER A 172 -6.85 21.40 -8.70
C SER A 172 -7.40 20.06 -9.20
N ALA A 173 -6.52 19.13 -9.58
CA ALA A 173 -6.90 17.78 -10.02
C ALA A 173 -7.60 16.98 -8.91
N ILE A 174 -7.12 17.04 -7.66
CA ILE A 174 -7.76 16.39 -6.50
C ILE A 174 -9.17 16.96 -6.30
N THR A 175 -9.30 18.29 -6.27
CA THR A 175 -10.61 18.97 -6.14
C THR A 175 -11.58 18.54 -7.25
N HIS A 176 -11.10 18.36 -8.48
CA HIS A 176 -11.92 17.88 -9.59
C HIS A 176 -12.37 16.41 -9.42
N GLN A 177 -11.52 15.54 -8.85
CA GLN A 177 -11.87 14.13 -8.61
C GLN A 177 -12.85 13.94 -7.44
N GLN A 178 -12.89 14.90 -6.51
CA GLN A 178 -13.78 14.91 -5.33
C GLN A 178 -15.17 15.50 -5.64
N LYS A 179 -15.36 16.16 -6.79
CA LYS A 179 -16.66 16.55 -7.34
C LYS A 179 -17.35 15.36 -8.04
#